data_AF-A0A744QI97-F1
#
_entry.id   AF-A0A744QI97-F1
#
_cell.length_a   1.000
_cell.length_b   1.000
_cell.length_c   1.000
_cell.angle_alpha   90.00
_cell.angle_beta   90.00
_cell.angle_gamma   90.00
#
_symmetry.space_group_name_H-M   'P 1'
#
loop_
_entity.id
_entity.type
_entity.pdbx_description
1 polymer ?
#
loop_
_entity_poly.entity_id
_entity_poly.type
_entity_poly.pdbx_seq_one_letter_code
_entity_poly.pdbx_strand_id
1 'polypeptide(L)'
;MLQTLFLLFLSVAALVIAGWFRRMPGARVRRHHRYRQTAGRVLVRLPQLASDGARLNYLRRINPYVFEELLLLALENQGLTVRRNSSWSGDGGLDGQVFIAGERWLIQAKRYSRSISPQHIRDFGELLSREDSSGFFIHTGRTGRKGRDSLQAHPKG
;
A
#
# COMPACT_ATOMS: atom_id res chain seq x y z
N MET A 1 22.53 -8.06 52.52
CA MET A 1 22.00 -6.72 52.19
C MET A 1 22.59 -6.15 50.89
N LEU A 2 23.91 -6.02 50.74
CA LEU A 2 24.50 -5.46 49.51
C LEU A 2 24.29 -6.34 48.27
N GLN A 3 24.51 -7.67 48.39
CA GLN A 3 24.28 -8.62 47.30
C GLN A 3 22.82 -8.66 46.84
N THR A 4 21.88 -8.63 47.78
CA THR A 4 20.44 -8.61 47.48
C THR A 4 20.01 -7.32 46.78
N LEU A 5 20.57 -6.17 47.16
CA LEU A 5 20.33 -4.88 46.50
C LEU A 5 20.91 -4.86 45.07
N PHE A 6 22.08 -5.45 44.87
CA PHE A 6 22.71 -5.55 43.55
C PHE A 6 21.90 -6.44 42.59
N LEU A 7 21.42 -7.60 43.05
CA LEU A 7 20.56 -8.47 42.25
C LEU A 7 19.21 -7.82 41.91
N LEU A 8 18.62 -7.09 42.87
CA LEU A 8 17.40 -6.32 42.62
C LEU A 8 17.64 -5.26 41.54
N PHE A 9 18.73 -4.49 41.64
CA PHE A 9 19.09 -3.49 40.63
C PHE A 9 19.26 -4.10 39.23
N LEU A 10 19.98 -5.22 39.09
CA LEU A 10 20.14 -5.90 37.80
C LEU A 10 18.81 -6.39 37.23
N SER A 11 17.93 -6.94 38.08
CA SER A 11 16.60 -7.39 37.64
C SER A 11 15.73 -6.25 37.15
N VAL A 12 15.74 -5.11 37.85
CA VAL A 12 15.01 -3.89 37.43
C VAL A 12 15.59 -3.34 36.13
N ALA A 13 16.92 -3.25 36.02
CA ALA A 13 17.59 -2.80 34.79
C ALA A 13 17.25 -3.71 33.60
N ALA A 14 17.26 -5.03 33.79
CA ALA A 14 16.88 -6.00 32.75
C ALA A 14 15.42 -5.84 32.33
N LEU A 15 14.50 -5.61 33.27
CA LEU A 15 13.08 -5.35 32.98
C LEU A 15 12.88 -4.04 32.21
N VAL A 16 13.61 -2.98 32.56
CA VAL A 16 13.58 -1.69 31.84
C VAL A 16 14.10 -1.85 30.41
N ILE A 17 15.23 -2.53 30.23
CA ILE A 17 15.83 -2.81 28.92
C ILE A 17 14.88 -3.67 28.06
N ALA A 18 14.31 -4.74 28.63
CA ALA A 18 13.35 -5.59 27.92
C ALA A 18 12.08 -4.82 27.53
N GLY A 19 11.57 -3.95 28.42
CA GLY A 19 10.46 -3.05 28.12
C GLY A 19 10.77 -2.06 27.00
N TRP A 20 12.00 -1.55 26.94
CA TRP A 20 12.49 -0.68 25.87
C TRP A 20 12.53 -1.40 24.52
N PHE A 21 13.10 -2.61 24.47
CA PHE A 21 13.14 -3.41 23.23
C PHE A 21 11.75 -3.80 22.73
N ARG A 22 10.79 -4.06 23.63
CA ARG A 22 9.38 -4.33 23.26
C ARG A 22 8.66 -3.11 22.67
N ARG A 23 9.07 -1.89 23.03
CA ARG A 23 8.47 -0.65 22.52
C ARG A 23 9.05 -0.19 21.17
N MET A 24 10.16 -0.77 20.73
CA MET A 24 10.75 -0.44 19.43
C MET A 24 9.87 -0.96 18.29
N PRO A 25 9.43 -0.10 17.35
CA PRO A 25 8.65 -0.54 16.20
C PRO A 25 9.44 -1.58 15.40
N GLY A 26 8.84 -2.73 15.11
CA GLY A 26 9.48 -3.79 14.34
C GLY A 26 9.98 -3.31 12.97
N ALA A 27 10.95 -4.02 12.39
CA ALA A 27 11.56 -3.65 11.10
C ALA A 27 10.52 -3.42 9.97
N ARG A 28 9.42 -4.17 10.01
CA ARG A 28 8.29 -4.06 9.07
C ARG A 28 7.57 -2.72 9.18
N VAL A 29 7.23 -2.29 10.39
CA VAL A 29 6.56 -1.01 10.65
C VAL A 29 7.44 0.15 10.20
N ARG A 30 8.74 0.08 10.53
CA ARG A 30 9.72 1.08 10.07
C ARG A 30 9.81 1.14 8.55
N ARG A 31 9.78 0.01 7.86
CA ARG A 31 9.80 -0.07 6.39
C ARG A 31 8.55 0.56 5.78
N HIS A 32 7.37 0.22 6.29
CA HIS A 32 6.10 0.78 5.84
C HIS A 32 6.07 2.31 6.03
N HIS A 33 6.53 2.80 7.18
CA HIS A 33 6.67 4.24 7.43
C HIS A 33 7.60 4.92 6.39
N ARG A 34 8.73 4.30 6.02
CA ARG A 34 9.59 4.83 4.96
C ARG A 34 8.90 4.86 3.60
N TYR A 35 8.05 3.88 3.29
CA TYR A 35 7.29 3.87 2.03
C TYR A 35 6.32 5.04 1.97
N ARG A 36 5.58 5.30 3.06
CA ARG A 36 4.70 6.47 3.18
C ARG A 36 5.45 7.79 3.01
N GLN A 37 6.59 7.94 3.69
CA GLN A 37 7.41 9.14 3.56
C GLN A 37 7.91 9.34 2.12
N THR A 38 8.32 8.25 1.47
CA THR A 38 8.78 8.30 0.08
C THR A 38 7.63 8.64 -0.86
N ALA A 39 6.44 8.08 -0.63
CA ALA A 39 5.22 8.37 -1.38
C ALA A 39 4.87 9.86 -1.30
N GLY A 40 4.98 10.49 -0.12
CA GLY A 40 4.79 11.94 0.02
C GLY A 40 5.76 12.77 -0.82
N ARG A 41 7.05 12.38 -0.87
CA ARG A 41 8.03 13.04 -1.75
C ARG A 41 7.70 12.84 -3.23
N VAL A 42 7.27 11.64 -3.61
CA VAL A 42 6.84 11.35 -4.98
C VAL A 42 5.64 12.22 -5.36
N LEU A 43 4.65 12.36 -4.48
CA LEU A 43 3.46 13.18 -4.72
C LEU A 43 3.81 14.63 -5.03
N VAL A 44 4.75 15.22 -4.28
CA VAL A 44 5.25 16.58 -4.53
C VAL A 44 6.07 16.66 -5.82
N ARG A 45 6.81 15.60 -6.17
CA ARG A 45 7.67 15.58 -7.35
C ARG A 45 6.91 15.44 -8.66
N LEU A 46 5.82 14.67 -8.69
CA LEU A 46 5.09 14.36 -9.93
C LEU A 46 4.63 15.60 -10.71
N PRO A 47 4.03 16.64 -10.09
CA PRO A 47 3.65 17.89 -10.76
C PRO A 47 4.80 18.63 -11.45
N GLN A 48 6.04 18.41 -11.02
CA GLN A 48 7.23 19.09 -11.53
C GLN A 48 7.78 18.43 -12.80
N LEU A 49 7.28 17.26 -13.18
CA LEU A 49 7.72 16.55 -14.37
C LEU A 49 7.02 17.11 -15.61
N ALA A 50 7.81 17.30 -16.67
CA ALA A 50 7.45 18.05 -17.88
C ALA A 50 6.28 17.48 -18.68
N SER A 51 5.97 16.19 -18.55
CA SER A 51 4.89 15.54 -19.31
C SER A 51 4.33 14.32 -18.60
N ASP A 52 3.15 13.87 -19.01
CA ASP A 52 2.54 12.64 -18.52
C ASP A 52 3.38 11.40 -18.83
N GLY A 53 4.04 11.38 -19.99
CA GLY A 53 5.01 10.33 -20.33
C GLY A 53 6.18 10.27 -19.35
N ALA A 54 6.72 11.44 -18.96
CA ALA A 54 7.78 11.52 -17.95
C ALA A 54 7.29 11.08 -16.57
N ARG A 55 6.05 11.46 -16.18
CA ARG A 55 5.41 11.02 -14.93
C ARG A 55 5.24 9.51 -14.89
N LEU A 56 4.69 8.92 -15.95
CA LEU A 56 4.50 7.48 -16.04
C LEU A 56 5.84 6.72 -16.00
N ASN A 57 6.86 7.18 -16.73
CA ASN A 57 8.20 6.58 -16.69
C ASN A 57 8.88 6.72 -15.32
N TYR A 58 8.60 7.78 -14.58
CA TYR A 58 9.04 7.92 -13.19
C TYR A 58 8.34 6.90 -12.29
N LEU A 59 7.00 6.80 -12.36
CA LEU A 59 6.20 5.83 -11.59
C LEU A 59 6.59 4.37 -11.87
N ARG A 60 7.03 4.04 -13.09
CA ARG A 60 7.52 2.69 -13.42
C ARG A 60 8.82 2.29 -12.72
N ARG A 61 9.58 3.26 -12.21
CA ARG A 61 10.90 3.06 -11.57
C ARG A 61 10.86 3.05 -10.06
N ILE A 62 9.81 3.60 -9.44
CA ILE A 62 9.70 3.59 -7.97
C ILE A 62 9.41 2.18 -7.43
N ASN A 63 9.66 2.00 -6.14
CA ASN A 63 9.33 0.76 -5.45
C ASN A 63 7.81 0.48 -5.50
N PRO A 64 7.34 -0.76 -5.77
CA PRO A 64 5.91 -1.10 -5.81
C PRO A 64 5.13 -0.67 -4.56
N TYR A 65 5.67 -0.88 -3.37
CA TYR A 65 5.02 -0.48 -2.11
C TYR A 65 4.95 1.04 -1.94
N VAL A 66 5.87 1.79 -2.55
CA VAL A 66 5.79 3.26 -2.60
C VAL A 66 4.70 3.69 -3.58
N PHE A 67 4.50 2.95 -4.67
CA PHE A 67 3.40 3.20 -5.61
C PHE A 67 2.03 2.94 -4.97
N GLU A 68 1.88 1.85 -4.22
CA GLU A 68 0.68 1.57 -3.41
C GLU A 68 0.37 2.73 -2.46
N GLU A 69 1.34 3.11 -1.60
CA GLU A 69 1.15 4.21 -0.63
C GLU A 69 0.88 5.56 -1.30
N LEU A 70 1.48 5.82 -2.46
CA LEU A 70 1.25 7.04 -3.23
C LEU A 70 -0.21 7.20 -3.63
N LEU A 71 -0.85 6.13 -4.10
CA LEU A 71 -2.25 6.17 -4.53
C LEU A 71 -3.19 6.38 -3.34
N LEU A 72 -2.94 5.68 -2.25
CA LEU A 72 -3.71 5.83 -1.01
C LEU A 72 -3.56 7.25 -0.45
N LEU A 73 -2.34 7.79 -0.43
CA LEU A 73 -2.08 9.17 -0.01
C LEU A 73 -2.74 10.20 -0.95
N ALA A 74 -2.75 9.96 -2.26
CA ALA A 74 -3.39 10.87 -3.21
C ALA A 74 -4.91 10.96 -2.98
N LEU A 75 -5.57 9.83 -2.71
CA LEU A 75 -6.99 9.78 -2.38
C LEU A 75 -7.30 10.49 -1.05
N GLU A 76 -6.48 10.28 -0.02
CA GLU A 76 -6.61 11.03 1.24
C GLU A 76 -6.45 12.53 1.04
N ASN A 77 -5.48 12.96 0.23
CA ASN A 77 -5.28 14.38 -0.08
C ASN A 77 -6.44 15.00 -0.86
N GLN A 78 -7.29 14.19 -1.49
CA GLN A 78 -8.55 14.64 -2.10
C GLN A 78 -9.71 14.72 -1.09
N GLY A 79 -9.46 14.42 0.19
CA GLY A 79 -10.47 14.44 1.26
C GLY A 79 -11.27 13.14 1.39
N LEU A 80 -10.88 12.06 0.69
CA LEU A 80 -11.55 10.78 0.79
C LEU A 80 -11.08 10.01 2.03
N THR A 81 -12.00 9.27 2.66
CA THR A 81 -11.64 8.39 3.76
C THR A 81 -10.99 7.13 3.20
N VAL A 82 -9.74 6.87 3.57
CA VAL A 82 -8.96 5.71 3.10
C VAL A 82 -8.66 4.78 4.27
N ARG A 83 -9.03 3.50 4.12
CA ARG A 83 -8.58 2.43 5.01
C ARG A 83 -7.44 1.68 4.36
N ARG A 84 -6.25 1.79 4.95
CA ARG A 84 -5.10 0.98 4.55
C ARG A 84 -5.19 -0.39 5.18
N ASN A 85 -4.92 -1.41 4.40
CA ASN A 85 -4.83 -2.75 4.96
C ASN A 85 -3.55 -2.88 5.77
N SER A 86 -3.64 -3.60 6.90
CA SER A 86 -2.45 -4.03 7.61
C SER A 86 -1.63 -4.89 6.64
N SER A 87 -0.35 -4.56 6.52
CA SER A 87 0.53 -5.07 5.47
C SER A 87 0.39 -6.60 5.30
N TRP A 88 0.33 -7.02 4.03
CA TRP A 88 0.36 -8.41 3.56
C TRP A 88 -0.56 -9.36 4.32
N SER A 89 -1.86 -9.12 4.19
CA SER A 89 -2.80 -10.22 4.22
C SER A 89 -2.63 -10.96 2.89
N GLY A 90 -2.36 -12.27 2.91
CA GLY A 90 -2.08 -13.09 1.74
C GLY A 90 -3.29 -13.28 0.80
N ASP A 91 -4.14 -12.27 0.68
CA ASP A 91 -5.55 -12.36 0.29
C ASP A 91 -5.76 -12.09 -1.20
N GLY A 92 -4.73 -12.25 -2.03
CA GLY A 92 -4.87 -12.04 -3.48
C GLY A 92 -4.74 -10.59 -3.96
N GLY A 93 -4.23 -9.67 -3.12
CA GLY A 93 -3.71 -8.38 -3.57
C GLY A 93 -4.59 -7.16 -3.36
N LEU A 94 -5.37 -7.10 -2.27
CA LEU A 94 -6.02 -5.86 -1.85
C LEU A 94 -5.02 -4.91 -1.17
N ASP A 95 -4.75 -3.77 -1.79
CA ASP A 95 -3.73 -2.82 -1.33
C ASP A 95 -4.31 -1.71 -0.43
N GLY A 96 -5.60 -1.41 -0.57
CA GLY A 96 -6.32 -0.50 0.31
C GLY A 96 -7.79 -0.40 -0.02
N GLN A 97 -8.48 0.49 0.67
CA GLN A 97 -9.91 0.73 0.50
C GLN A 97 -10.19 2.23 0.61
N VAL A 98 -11.14 2.73 -0.15
CA VAL A 98 -11.58 4.13 -0.10
C VAL A 98 -13.10 4.17 0.04
N PHE A 99 -13.60 5.14 0.78
CA PHE A 99 -15.03 5.35 0.94
C PHE A 99 -15.47 6.56 0.11
N ILE A 100 -16.41 6.34 -0.80
CA ILE A 100 -16.93 7.35 -1.72
C ILE A 100 -18.45 7.36 -1.58
N ALA A 101 -19.03 8.50 -1.19
CA ALA A 101 -20.46 8.64 -0.94
C ALA A 101 -21.03 7.59 0.05
N GLY A 102 -20.24 7.20 1.05
CA GLY A 102 -20.63 6.19 2.04
C GLY A 102 -20.37 4.73 1.62
N GLU A 103 -20.10 4.49 0.33
CA GLU A 103 -19.84 3.16 -0.21
C GLU A 103 -18.37 2.78 -0.12
N ARG A 104 -18.10 1.49 0.11
CA ARG A 104 -16.74 0.94 0.20
C ARG A 104 -16.24 0.51 -1.18
N TRP A 105 -15.10 1.05 -1.58
CA TRP A 105 -14.41 0.71 -2.83
C TRP A 105 -13.06 0.06 -2.53
N LEU A 106 -12.80 -1.10 -3.13
CA LEU A 106 -11.52 -1.80 -3.01
C LEU A 106 -10.47 -1.17 -3.92
N ILE A 107 -9.20 -1.18 -3.51
CA ILE A 107 -8.09 -0.67 -4.32
C ILE A 107 -7.05 -1.76 -4.49
N GLN A 108 -6.70 -2.02 -5.74
CA GLN A 108 -5.51 -2.78 -6.10
C GLN A 108 -4.59 -1.92 -6.99
N ALA A 109 -3.34 -1.79 -6.56
CA ALA A 109 -2.30 -0.99 -7.16
C ALA A 109 -1.18 -1.89 -7.70
N LYS A 110 -0.94 -1.86 -9.02
CA LYS A 110 0.11 -2.66 -9.65
C LYS A 110 1.07 -1.80 -10.47
N ARG A 111 2.30 -1.69 -9.97
CA ARG A 111 3.42 -1.10 -10.70
C ARG A 111 3.99 -2.11 -11.69
N TYR A 112 3.71 -1.92 -12.98
CA TYR A 112 4.28 -2.70 -14.09
C TYR A 112 5.36 -1.91 -14.83
N SER A 113 6.44 -2.58 -15.21
CA SER A 113 7.45 -2.04 -16.14
C SER A 113 7.01 -2.10 -17.61
N ARG A 114 6.07 -3.00 -17.95
CA ARG A 114 5.63 -3.27 -19.33
C ARG A 114 4.10 -3.33 -19.46
N SER A 115 3.55 -4.45 -19.90
CA SER A 115 2.11 -4.64 -20.08
C SER A 115 1.48 -5.19 -18.81
N ILE A 116 0.19 -4.94 -18.62
CA ILE A 116 -0.56 -5.52 -17.51
C ILE A 116 -0.73 -7.04 -17.68
N SER A 117 -0.90 -7.75 -16.56
CA SER A 117 -1.27 -9.16 -16.56
C SER A 117 -2.81 -9.28 -16.60
N PRO A 118 -3.40 -9.94 -17.61
CA PRO A 118 -4.83 -10.23 -17.61
C PRO A 118 -5.26 -11.09 -16.41
N GLN A 119 -4.35 -11.92 -15.87
CA GLN A 119 -4.65 -12.72 -14.68
C GLN A 119 -4.93 -11.81 -13.47
N HIS A 120 -4.12 -10.77 -13.25
CA HIS A 120 -4.36 -9.85 -12.13
C HIS A 120 -5.70 -9.11 -12.23
N ILE A 121 -6.18 -8.82 -13.45
CA ILE A 121 -7.51 -8.21 -13.65
C ILE A 121 -8.60 -9.21 -13.27
N ARG A 122 -8.47 -10.47 -13.69
CA ARG A 122 -9.42 -11.54 -13.33
C ARG A 122 -9.44 -11.78 -11.82
N ASP A 123 -8.27 -11.91 -11.19
CA ASP A 123 -8.14 -12.11 -9.75
C ASP A 123 -8.84 -10.98 -8.98
N PHE A 124 -8.66 -9.73 -9.42
CA PHE A 124 -9.35 -8.59 -8.82
C PHE A 124 -10.85 -8.62 -9.04
N GLY A 125 -11.30 -8.94 -10.26
CA GLY A 125 -12.71 -9.06 -10.58
C GLY A 125 -13.42 -10.15 -9.78
N GLU A 126 -12.76 -11.28 -9.55
CA GLU A 126 -13.25 -12.33 -8.65
C GLU A 126 -13.32 -11.84 -7.20
N LEU A 127 -12.32 -11.11 -6.73
CA LEU A 127 -12.34 -10.51 -5.39
C LEU A 127 -13.52 -9.55 -5.23
N LEU A 128 -13.74 -8.64 -6.19
CA LEU A 128 -14.88 -7.72 -6.19
C LEU A 128 -16.22 -8.45 -6.16
N SER A 129 -16.34 -9.55 -6.91
CA SER A 129 -17.55 -10.37 -6.95
C SER A 129 -17.80 -11.09 -5.63
N ARG A 130 -16.74 -11.63 -4.99
CA ARG A 130 -16.83 -12.30 -3.68
C ARG A 130 -17.17 -11.34 -2.55
N GLU A 131 -16.65 -10.11 -2.61
CA GLU A 131 -16.85 -9.05 -1.61
C GLU A 131 -18.10 -8.18 -1.87
N ASP A 132 -18.85 -8.47 -2.94
CA ASP A 132 -19.95 -7.66 -3.47
C ASP A 132 -19.64 -6.15 -3.46
N SER A 133 -18.45 -5.79 -3.92
CA SER A 133 -17.93 -4.42 -3.83
C SER A 133 -17.48 -3.91 -5.20
N SER A 134 -17.46 -2.60 -5.36
CA SER A 134 -16.80 -1.95 -6.50
C SER A 134 -15.32 -1.70 -6.17
N GLY A 135 -14.48 -1.42 -7.18
CA GLY A 135 -13.09 -1.11 -6.89
C GLY A 135 -12.28 -0.52 -8.03
N PHE A 136 -11.06 -0.10 -7.69
CA PHE A 136 -10.10 0.50 -8.61
C PHE A 136 -8.90 -0.43 -8.80
N PHE A 137 -8.69 -0.86 -10.05
CA PHE A 137 -7.44 -1.50 -10.46
C PHE A 137 -6.50 -0.46 -11.10
N ILE A 138 -5.58 0.08 -10.32
CA ILE A 138 -4.70 1.18 -10.73
C ILE A 138 -3.33 0.65 -11.13
N HIS A 139 -2.83 1.01 -12.32
CA HIS A 139 -1.57 0.45 -12.82
C HIS A 139 -0.72 1.38 -13.67
N THR A 140 0.57 1.06 -13.80
CA THR A 140 1.49 1.75 -14.72
C THR A 140 1.73 1.00 -16.04
N GLY A 141 1.09 -0.17 -16.21
CA GLY A 141 1.26 -1.02 -17.37
C GLY A 141 0.53 -0.54 -18.62
N ARG A 142 0.89 -1.06 -19.79
CA ARG A 142 0.11 -0.88 -21.02
C ARG A 142 -1.08 -1.86 -21.05
N THR A 143 -2.25 -1.36 -21.42
CA THR A 143 -3.47 -2.15 -21.58
C THR A 143 -3.59 -2.65 -23.02
N GLY A 144 -3.23 -3.92 -23.25
CA GLY A 144 -3.46 -4.59 -24.54
C GLY A 144 -4.91 -5.00 -24.73
N ARG A 145 -5.28 -5.51 -25.93
CA ARG A 145 -6.65 -5.95 -26.27
C ARG A 145 -7.24 -6.91 -25.22
N LYS A 146 -6.51 -7.98 -24.87
CA LYS A 146 -6.90 -8.95 -23.83
C LYS A 146 -7.14 -8.33 -22.44
N GLY A 147 -6.43 -7.25 -22.11
CA GLY A 147 -6.64 -6.52 -20.87
C GLY A 147 -7.96 -5.75 -20.88
N ARG A 148 -8.30 -5.12 -22.02
CA ARG A 148 -9.60 -4.46 -22.21
C ARG A 148 -10.76 -5.44 -22.18
N ASP A 149 -10.61 -6.58 -22.84
CA ASP A 149 -11.64 -7.63 -22.84
C ASP A 149 -11.90 -8.15 -21.41
N SER A 150 -10.86 -8.22 -20.57
CA SER A 150 -10.99 -8.65 -19.17
C SER A 150 -11.71 -7.60 -18.29
N LEU A 151 -11.50 -6.30 -18.55
CA LEU A 151 -12.21 -5.21 -17.89
C LEU A 151 -13.70 -5.21 -18.24
N GLN A 152 -14.03 -5.42 -19.52
CA GLN A 152 -15.43 -5.47 -19.97
C GLN A 152 -16.23 -6.64 -19.37
N ALA A 153 -15.55 -7.74 -19.04
CA ALA A 153 -16.18 -8.88 -18.38
C ALA A 153 -16.54 -8.64 -16.90
N HIS A 154 -16.03 -7.57 -16.28
CA HIS A 154 -16.19 -7.27 -14.85
C HIS A 154 -16.62 -5.81 -14.65
N PRO A 155 -17.91 -5.46 -14.84
CA PRO A 155 -18.39 -4.08 -14.87
C PRO A 155 -18.31 -3.32 -13.55
N LYS A 156 -17.95 -3.99 -12.44
CA LYS A 156 -17.76 -3.38 -11.11
C LYS A 156 -16.33 -2.86 -10.86
N GLY A 157 -15.40 -3.00 -11.82
CA GLY A 157 -13.98 -2.63 -11.71
C GLY A 157 -13.49 -1.55 -12.66
#